data_AF-A0A5K1JRU2-F1
#
_entry.id   AF-A0A5K1JRU2-F1
#
_cell.length_a   1.000
_cell.length_b   1.000
_cell.length_c   1.000
_cell.angle_alpha   90.00
_cell.angle_beta   90.00
_cell.angle_gamma   90.00
#
_symmetry.space_group_name_H-M   'P 1'
#
loop_
_entity.id
_entity.type
_entity.pdbx_description
1 polymer ?
#
loop_
_entity_poly.entity_id
_entity_poly.type
_entity_poly.pdbx_seq_one_letter_code
_entity_poly.pdbx_strand_id
1 'polypeptide(L)'
;MLQYQVSGAIQLLEESHIPEIMRAAGPDGIAVDELAPKIDELRAAKGPVAKPFDPSPLSHILRLLATHQIVREVRPNVFANGRLSALLDSGKTPEQIRNAPEKKYDDTNGIPAIVPTTFVFASLRSILNKSDVLRPPFSIGESFRSISYLSEWLLRPREGSNRSSAFKYAYDTDEDMYQWLERPENSLRLLQVGRGMTAGSIVDGSTNVADSSGIRFYHTPSRSTRLPFVPPLRAAFPWDSLPKDSVVVDVGGGIGSVTFRIAAAHSHLRFVVQDREQTIA
;
A
#
# COMPACT_ATOMS: atom_id res chain seq x y z
N MET A 1 22.97 3.17 -0.99
CA MET A 1 22.84 4.53 -1.53
C MET A 1 21.65 4.70 -2.49
N LEU A 2 21.22 3.69 -3.26
CA LEU A 2 20.10 3.78 -4.23
C LEU A 2 18.69 3.52 -3.63
N GLN A 3 18.55 3.50 -2.30
CA GLN A 3 17.40 2.89 -1.63
C GLN A 3 16.08 3.63 -1.86
N TYR A 4 16.10 4.96 -1.98
CA TYR A 4 14.92 5.80 -2.24
C TYR A 4 14.47 5.77 -3.71
N GLN A 5 15.39 5.50 -4.64
CA GLN A 5 15.06 5.37 -6.06
C GLN A 5 14.21 4.13 -6.33
N VAL A 6 14.45 3.05 -5.57
CA VAL A 6 13.63 1.84 -5.62
C VAL A 6 12.21 2.11 -5.14
N SER A 7 12.04 2.91 -4.08
CA SER A 7 10.71 3.29 -3.58
C SER A 7 9.89 4.04 -4.64
N GLY A 8 10.48 5.05 -5.29
CA GLY A 8 9.81 5.76 -6.38
C GLY A 8 9.51 4.87 -7.59
N ALA A 9 10.40 3.93 -7.91
CA ALA A 9 10.19 2.97 -8.99
C ALA A 9 9.07 1.96 -8.69
N ILE A 10 8.92 1.51 -7.44
CA ILE A 10 7.81 0.65 -7.02
C ILE A 10 6.49 1.41 -7.08
N GLN A 11 6.47 2.67 -6.65
CA GLN A 11 5.28 3.51 -6.76
C GLN A 11 4.86 3.66 -8.22
N LEU A 12 5.80 3.91 -9.14
CA LEU A 12 5.52 3.90 -10.57
C LEU A 12 4.92 2.57 -11.03
N LEU A 13 5.50 1.44 -10.61
CA LEU A 13 5.05 0.10 -10.99
C LEU A 13 3.57 -0.13 -10.62
N GLU A 14 3.16 0.32 -9.43
CA GLU A 14 1.78 0.24 -8.94
C GLU A 14 0.85 1.19 -9.71
N GLU A 15 1.20 2.47 -9.79
CA GLU A 15 0.35 3.51 -10.40
C GLU A 15 0.15 3.34 -11.91
N SER A 16 1.08 2.63 -12.56
CA SER A 16 1.02 2.30 -13.99
C SER A 16 0.41 0.94 -14.30
N HIS A 17 -0.03 0.17 -13.29
CA HIS A 17 -0.62 -1.17 -13.45
C HIS A 17 0.26 -2.16 -14.21
N ILE A 18 1.58 -1.97 -14.17
CA ILE A 18 2.55 -2.83 -14.85
C ILE A 18 2.47 -4.29 -14.38
N PRO A 19 2.28 -4.63 -13.08
CA PRO A 19 2.15 -6.02 -12.65
C PRO A 19 1.01 -6.74 -13.36
N GLU A 20 -0.16 -6.11 -13.50
CA GLU A 20 -1.31 -6.69 -14.18
C GLU A 20 -1.07 -6.82 -15.69
N ILE A 21 -0.44 -5.83 -16.32
CA ILE A 21 -0.08 -5.89 -17.74
C ILE A 21 0.94 -7.02 -18.00
N MET A 22 1.96 -7.14 -17.15
CA MET A 22 2.97 -8.20 -17.24
C MET A 22 2.37 -9.58 -17.00
N ARG A 23 1.41 -9.73 -16.09
CA ARG A 23 0.70 -11.00 -15.89
C ARG A 23 -0.09 -11.37 -17.13
N ALA A 24 -0.79 -10.42 -17.76
CA ALA A 24 -1.53 -10.66 -18.99
C ALA A 24 -0.61 -11.06 -20.16
N ALA A 25 0.61 -10.52 -20.22
CA ALA A 25 1.62 -10.89 -21.21
C ALA A 25 2.26 -12.28 -20.96
N GLY A 26 2.20 -12.78 -19.72
CA GLY A 26 2.71 -14.11 -19.36
C GLY A 26 4.23 -14.18 -19.12
N PRO A 27 4.79 -15.40 -19.04
CA PRO A 27 6.18 -15.61 -18.61
C PRO A 27 7.23 -15.13 -19.62
N ASP A 28 6.86 -14.93 -20.88
CA ASP A 28 7.74 -14.42 -21.94
C ASP A 28 7.91 -12.89 -21.87
N GLY A 29 7.18 -12.24 -20.97
CA GLY A 29 7.26 -10.82 -20.71
C GLY A 29 6.72 -9.95 -21.84
N ILE A 30 6.90 -8.64 -21.68
CA ILE A 30 6.44 -7.61 -22.60
C ILE A 30 7.53 -6.56 -22.80
N ALA A 31 7.66 -6.08 -24.04
CA ALA A 31 8.62 -5.04 -24.37
C ALA A 31 8.20 -3.69 -23.78
N VAL A 32 9.16 -2.85 -23.39
CA VAL A 32 8.88 -1.50 -22.85
C VAL A 32 8.08 -0.62 -23.82
N ASP A 33 8.30 -0.79 -25.12
CA ASP A 33 7.58 -0.06 -26.17
C ASP A 33 6.12 -0.52 -26.29
N GLU A 34 5.83 -1.76 -25.91
CA GLU A 34 4.46 -2.32 -25.86
C GLU A 34 3.78 -2.03 -24.50
N LEU A 35 4.55 -1.80 -23.44
CA LEU A 35 4.05 -1.39 -22.13
C LEU A 35 3.48 0.03 -22.15
N ALA A 36 4.21 0.98 -22.75
CA ALA A 36 3.80 2.40 -22.82
C ALA A 36 2.35 2.64 -23.26
N PRO A 37 1.89 2.12 -24.42
CA PRO A 37 0.50 2.35 -24.87
C PRO A 37 -0.53 1.72 -23.92
N LYS A 38 -0.24 0.54 -23.36
CA LYS A 38 -1.14 -0.12 -22.38
C LYS A 38 -1.26 0.68 -21.08
N ILE A 39 -0.17 1.31 -20.63
CA ILE A 39 -0.18 2.22 -19.48
C ILE A 39 -1.08 3.43 -19.78
N ASP A 40 -0.95 4.03 -20.97
CA ASP A 40 -1.78 5.17 -21.37
C ASP A 40 -3.26 4.82 -21.52
N GLU A 41 -3.60 3.63 -22.04
CA GLU A 41 -4.98 3.14 -22.07
C GLU A 41 -5.62 3.09 -20.68
N LEU A 42 -4.88 2.65 -19.66
CA LEU A 42 -5.35 2.62 -18.27
C LEU A 42 -5.37 4.01 -17.62
N ARG A 43 -4.41 4.88 -17.95
CA ARG A 43 -4.40 6.28 -17.48
C ARG A 43 -5.60 7.05 -18.01
N ALA A 44 -6.02 6.78 -19.24
CA ALA A 44 -7.16 7.42 -19.88
C ALA A 44 -8.50 7.16 -19.15
N ALA A 45 -8.60 6.07 -18.37
CA ALA A 45 -9.78 5.77 -17.55
C ALA A 45 -10.03 6.83 -16.46
N LYS A 46 -9.01 7.59 -16.06
CA LYS A 46 -9.09 8.67 -15.06
C LYS A 46 -9.35 10.06 -15.68
N GLY A 47 -9.47 10.14 -17.01
CA GLY A 47 -9.63 11.38 -17.75
C GLY A 47 -8.57 11.58 -18.84
N PRO A 48 -8.56 12.73 -19.51
CA PRO A 48 -7.67 13.00 -20.63
C PRO A 48 -6.19 12.86 -20.25
N VAL A 49 -5.44 12.08 -21.04
CA VAL A 49 -3.99 11.94 -20.87
C VAL A 49 -3.30 13.18 -21.43
N ALA A 50 -2.85 14.07 -20.54
CA ALA A 50 -2.21 15.34 -20.94
C ALA A 50 -0.88 15.15 -21.68
N LYS A 51 -0.14 14.08 -21.35
CA LYS A 51 1.13 13.71 -21.98
C LYS A 51 1.22 12.19 -22.12
N PRO A 52 1.49 11.68 -23.35
CA PRO A 52 1.77 10.26 -23.56
C PRO A 52 2.91 9.76 -22.67
N PHE A 53 2.82 8.52 -22.24
CA PHE A 53 3.85 7.87 -21.45
C PHE A 53 5.12 7.69 -22.30
N ASP A 54 6.25 8.22 -21.82
CA ASP A 54 7.55 8.06 -22.48
C ASP A 54 8.19 6.73 -22.06
N PRO A 55 8.38 5.76 -22.97
CA PRO A 55 8.99 4.47 -22.64
C PRO A 55 10.51 4.55 -22.44
N SER A 56 11.18 5.62 -22.91
CA SER A 56 12.64 5.75 -22.88
C SER A 56 13.26 5.53 -21.49
N PRO A 57 12.75 6.16 -20.40
CA PRO A 57 13.25 5.89 -19.05
C PRO A 57 12.79 4.54 -18.48
N LEU A 58 11.72 3.95 -19.01
CA LEU A 58 11.08 2.77 -18.42
C LEU A 58 12.04 1.57 -18.36
N SER A 59 12.86 1.39 -19.39
CA SER A 59 13.86 0.32 -19.43
C SER A 59 14.87 0.41 -18.28
N HIS A 60 15.33 1.61 -17.94
CA HIS A 60 16.25 1.85 -16.82
C HIS A 60 15.58 1.62 -15.47
N ILE A 61 14.33 2.07 -15.33
CA ILE A 61 13.56 1.91 -14.09
C ILE A 61 13.27 0.42 -13.84
N LEU A 62 12.81 -0.31 -14.85
CA LEU A 62 12.54 -1.74 -14.73
C LEU A 62 13.82 -2.55 -14.53
N ARG A 63 14.96 -2.15 -15.13
CA ARG A 63 16.28 -2.75 -14.82
C ARG A 63 16.69 -2.53 -13.37
N LEU A 64 16.51 -1.32 -12.83
CA LEU A 64 16.73 -1.07 -11.40
C LEU A 64 15.89 -2.05 -10.56
N LEU A 65 14.59 -2.16 -10.83
CA LEU A 65 13.70 -3.08 -10.13
C LEU A 65 14.12 -4.56 -10.30
N ALA A 66 14.65 -4.93 -11.46
CA ALA A 66 15.17 -6.28 -11.72
C ALA A 66 16.39 -6.62 -10.86
N THR A 67 17.33 -5.68 -10.65
CA THR A 67 18.46 -5.89 -9.73
C THR A 67 18.00 -6.13 -8.28
N HIS A 68 16.82 -5.63 -7.93
CA HIS A 68 16.18 -5.82 -6.64
C HIS A 68 15.26 -7.05 -6.59
N GLN A 69 15.25 -7.88 -7.63
CA GLN A 69 14.43 -9.10 -7.76
C GLN A 69 12.92 -8.82 -7.72
N ILE A 70 12.52 -7.60 -8.10
CA ILE A 70 11.12 -7.19 -8.08
C ILE A 70 10.41 -7.66 -9.35
N VAL A 71 10.95 -7.26 -10.49
CA VAL A 71 10.57 -7.73 -11.83
C VAL A 71 11.69 -8.60 -12.40
N ARG A 72 11.46 -9.24 -13.54
CA ARG A 72 12.49 -10.00 -14.26
C ARG A 72 12.66 -9.43 -15.66
N GLU A 73 13.88 -9.07 -16.03
CA GLU A 73 14.24 -8.85 -17.44
C GLU A 73 14.48 -10.22 -18.08
N VAL A 74 13.70 -10.58 -19.09
CA VAL A 74 13.77 -11.89 -19.75
C VAL A 74 14.69 -11.88 -20.96
N ARG A 75 14.78 -10.72 -21.62
CA ARG A 75 15.72 -10.37 -22.69
C ARG A 75 15.80 -8.84 -22.74
N PRO A 76 16.79 -8.23 -23.42
CA PRO A 76 16.97 -6.79 -23.40
C PRO A 76 15.66 -6.02 -23.66
N ASN A 77 15.30 -5.15 -22.71
CA ASN A 77 14.09 -4.31 -22.73
C ASN A 77 12.75 -5.05 -22.72
N VAL A 78 12.73 -6.33 -22.33
CA VAL A 78 11.51 -7.13 -22.17
C VAL A 78 11.45 -7.66 -20.76
N PHE A 79 10.31 -7.42 -20.10
CA PHE A 79 10.16 -7.65 -18.67
C PHE A 79 8.92 -8.46 -18.36
N ALA A 80 9.03 -9.33 -17.36
CA ALA A 80 7.95 -10.13 -16.82
C ALA A 80 7.87 -9.95 -15.29
N ASN A 81 6.76 -10.38 -14.69
CA ASN A 81 6.62 -10.37 -13.25
C ASN A 81 7.70 -11.22 -12.57
N GLY A 82 8.26 -10.69 -11.49
CA GLY A 82 9.08 -11.41 -10.52
C GLY A 82 8.25 -11.82 -9.30
N ARG A 83 8.91 -12.43 -8.31
CA ARG A 83 8.22 -12.88 -7.08
C ARG A 83 7.64 -11.73 -6.28
N LEU A 84 8.32 -10.58 -6.23
CA LEU A 84 7.84 -9.43 -5.46
C LEU A 84 6.82 -8.61 -6.25
N SER A 85 6.97 -8.44 -7.58
CA SER A 85 5.96 -7.73 -8.36
C SER A 85 4.65 -8.50 -8.47
N ALA A 86 4.67 -9.84 -8.41
CA ALA A 86 3.47 -10.66 -8.32
C ALA A 86 2.67 -10.43 -7.01
N LEU A 87 3.30 -9.93 -5.94
CA LEU A 87 2.59 -9.54 -4.71
C LEU A 87 1.87 -8.19 -4.87
N LEU A 88 2.26 -7.40 -5.86
CA LEU A 88 1.65 -6.11 -6.21
C LEU A 88 0.51 -6.26 -7.22
N ASP A 89 0.32 -7.47 -7.76
CA ASP A 89 -0.75 -7.79 -8.70
C ASP A 89 -2.08 -7.91 -7.95
N SER A 90 -3.07 -7.12 -8.37
CA SER A 90 -4.42 -7.18 -7.83
C SER A 90 -5.23 -8.41 -8.26
N GLY A 91 -4.75 -9.18 -9.24
CA GLY A 91 -5.49 -10.26 -9.89
C GLY A 91 -6.53 -9.76 -10.90
N LYS A 92 -6.80 -8.45 -10.95
CA LYS A 92 -7.72 -7.85 -11.94
C LYS A 92 -7.03 -7.74 -13.29
N THR A 93 -7.76 -8.05 -14.35
CA THR A 93 -7.28 -7.86 -15.74
C THR A 93 -7.17 -6.37 -16.07
N PRO A 94 -6.29 -5.98 -17.00
CA PRO A 94 -6.24 -4.60 -17.51
C PRO A 94 -7.62 -4.09 -17.96
N GLU A 95 -8.44 -4.94 -18.59
CA GLU A 95 -9.80 -4.60 -19.01
C GLU A 95 -10.72 -4.29 -17.83
N GLN A 96 -10.66 -5.10 -16.76
CA GLN A 96 -11.43 -4.84 -15.53
C GLN A 96 -11.01 -3.53 -14.88
N ILE A 97 -9.70 -3.24 -14.81
CA ILE A 97 -9.17 -2.00 -14.25
C ILE A 97 -9.60 -0.80 -15.10
N ARG A 98 -9.56 -0.91 -16.43
CA ARG A 98 -10.00 0.16 -17.33
C ARG A 98 -11.48 0.49 -17.14
N ASN A 99 -12.31 -0.53 -16.98
CA ASN A 99 -13.77 -0.36 -16.92
C ASN A 99 -14.27 0.09 -15.54
N ALA A 100 -13.57 -0.29 -14.46
CA ALA A 100 -13.94 0.00 -13.08
C ALA A 100 -12.68 0.20 -12.21
N PRO A 101 -11.92 1.28 -12.41
CA PRO A 101 -10.65 1.51 -11.72
C PRO A 101 -10.79 1.60 -10.20
N GLU A 102 -11.95 2.04 -9.70
CA GLU A 102 -12.29 2.08 -8.28
C GLU A 102 -12.36 0.69 -7.63
N LYS A 103 -12.61 -0.36 -8.43
CA LYS A 103 -12.72 -1.75 -7.97
C LYS A 103 -11.42 -2.53 -8.06
N LYS A 104 -10.29 -1.87 -8.40
CA LYS A 104 -8.98 -2.54 -8.53
C LYS A 104 -8.64 -3.37 -7.29
N TYR A 105 -8.95 -2.85 -6.10
CA TYR A 105 -8.57 -3.46 -4.83
C TYR A 105 -9.64 -4.34 -4.19
N ASP A 106 -10.84 -4.41 -4.78
CA ASP A 106 -11.91 -5.25 -4.26
C ASP A 106 -11.57 -6.72 -4.43
N ASP A 107 -11.84 -7.53 -3.41
CA ASP A 107 -11.58 -8.98 -3.38
C ASP A 107 -10.10 -9.36 -3.65
N THR A 108 -9.15 -8.50 -3.25
CA THR A 108 -7.71 -8.75 -3.37
C THR A 108 -7.08 -9.22 -2.05
N ASN A 109 -5.85 -9.71 -2.09
CA ASN A 109 -5.06 -10.04 -0.88
C ASN A 109 -4.60 -8.80 -0.08
N GLY A 110 -5.05 -7.60 -0.46
CA GLY A 110 -4.79 -6.34 0.23
C GLY A 110 -3.40 -5.73 0.01
N ILE A 111 -2.39 -6.53 -0.36
CA ILE A 111 -1.00 -6.06 -0.56
C ILE A 111 -0.90 -4.94 -1.62
N PRO A 112 -1.59 -5.01 -2.78
CA PRO A 112 -1.58 -3.93 -3.76
C PRO A 112 -2.10 -2.58 -3.23
N ALA A 113 -2.96 -2.59 -2.21
CA ALA A 113 -3.51 -1.38 -1.59
C ALA A 113 -2.62 -0.84 -0.45
N ILE A 114 -1.87 -1.71 0.25
CA ILE A 114 -0.88 -1.30 1.27
C ILE A 114 0.27 -0.54 0.62
N VAL A 115 0.64 -0.96 -0.60
CA VAL A 115 1.84 -0.47 -1.25
C VAL A 115 1.90 1.04 -1.30
N PRO A 116 0.95 1.73 -1.93
CA PRO A 116 0.92 3.18 -2.06
C PRO A 116 0.68 3.96 -0.76
N THR A 117 0.29 3.30 0.34
CA THR A 117 -0.23 3.96 1.55
C THR A 117 0.74 3.98 2.73
N THR A 118 1.89 3.30 2.62
CA THR A 118 3.08 3.27 3.53
C THR A 118 3.30 1.86 4.10
N PHE A 119 4.33 1.15 3.59
CA PHE A 119 5.02 -0.07 4.11
C PHE A 119 5.21 -1.11 3.00
N VAL A 120 6.36 -1.15 2.31
CA VAL A 120 6.55 -2.19 1.26
C VAL A 120 7.89 -2.84 1.27
N PHE A 121 8.95 -2.09 1.01
CA PHE A 121 10.12 -2.77 0.48
C PHE A 121 10.92 -3.56 1.54
N ALA A 122 10.82 -3.18 2.83
CA ALA A 122 11.35 -3.99 3.93
C ALA A 122 10.43 -5.19 4.24
N SER A 123 9.11 -4.99 4.23
CA SER A 123 8.13 -6.04 4.53
C SER A 123 8.09 -7.12 3.46
N LEU A 124 8.07 -6.81 2.16
CA LEU A 124 8.04 -7.83 1.11
C LEU A 124 9.27 -8.76 1.15
N ARG A 125 10.45 -8.23 1.49
CA ARG A 125 11.67 -9.03 1.62
C ARG A 125 11.69 -9.83 2.92
N SER A 126 11.17 -9.27 4.01
CA SER A 126 10.97 -9.97 5.28
C SER A 126 9.95 -11.12 5.15
N ILE A 127 8.88 -10.91 4.38
CA ILE A 127 7.84 -11.91 4.06
C ILE A 127 8.43 -13.11 3.32
N LEU A 128 9.35 -12.87 2.38
CA LEU A 128 9.93 -13.93 1.55
C LEU A 128 11.23 -14.52 2.10
N ASN A 129 12.04 -13.74 2.83
CA ASN A 129 13.33 -14.16 3.38
C ASN A 129 13.40 -13.83 4.89
N LYS A 130 13.29 -14.88 5.70
CA LYS A 130 13.28 -14.89 7.18
C LYS A 130 14.51 -14.25 7.87
N SER A 131 15.49 -13.73 7.12
CA SER A 131 16.77 -13.23 7.63
C SER A 131 16.98 -11.72 7.45
N ASP A 132 16.14 -11.01 6.69
CA ASP A 132 16.40 -9.63 6.25
C ASP A 132 15.50 -8.62 6.98
N VAL A 133 15.54 -8.65 8.33
CA VAL A 133 14.68 -7.83 9.22
C VAL A 133 15.24 -6.42 9.49
N LEU A 134 16.43 -6.09 8.95
CA LEU A 134 17.20 -4.90 9.33
C LEU A 134 16.99 -3.66 8.44
N ARG A 135 16.00 -3.66 7.53
CA ARG A 135 15.75 -2.48 6.69
C ARG A 135 14.54 -1.71 7.20
N PRO A 136 14.65 -0.38 7.40
CA PRO A 136 13.52 0.41 7.84
C PRO A 136 12.38 0.33 6.81
N PRO A 137 11.12 0.33 7.25
CA PRO A 137 9.97 0.38 6.37
C PRO A 137 10.01 1.64 5.51
N PHE A 138 9.59 1.50 4.25
CA PHE A 138 9.59 2.61 3.30
C PHE A 138 8.18 3.17 3.18
N SER A 139 8.06 4.47 3.41
CA SER A 139 6.91 5.25 2.96
C SER A 139 7.00 5.45 1.46
N ILE A 140 5.87 5.30 0.77
CA ILE A 140 5.65 5.77 -0.60
C ILE A 140 4.36 6.61 -0.62
N GLY A 141 3.96 7.15 -1.76
CA GLY A 141 2.76 7.98 -1.82
C GLY A 141 2.94 9.37 -1.21
N GLU A 142 1.88 9.88 -0.59
CA GLU A 142 1.80 11.23 -0.05
C GLU A 142 2.80 11.48 1.04
N SER A 143 2.97 10.50 1.93
CA SER A 143 3.92 10.61 3.04
C SER A 143 5.35 10.72 2.50
N PHE A 144 5.71 9.95 1.47
CA PHE A 144 7.04 10.02 0.86
C PHE A 144 7.29 11.36 0.16
N ARG A 145 6.31 11.83 -0.62
CA ARG A 145 6.40 13.15 -1.25
C ARG A 145 6.56 14.23 -0.18
N SER A 146 5.72 14.24 0.84
CA SER A 146 5.76 15.21 1.95
C SER A 146 7.12 15.23 2.64
N ILE A 147 7.67 14.06 2.99
CA ILE A 147 8.98 13.96 3.65
C ILE A 147 10.12 14.39 2.72
N SER A 148 9.99 14.17 1.40
CA SER A 148 10.99 14.62 0.42
C SER A 148 11.11 16.15 0.36
N TYR A 149 10.04 16.87 0.71
CA TYR A 149 10.04 18.33 0.83
C TYR A 149 10.41 18.85 2.23
N LEU A 150 10.69 17.97 3.21
CA LEU A 150 10.94 18.38 4.60
C LEU A 150 12.10 19.38 4.72
N SER A 151 13.23 19.12 4.06
CA SER A 151 14.39 20.00 4.08
C SER A 151 14.13 21.32 3.35
N GLU A 152 13.43 21.29 2.22
CA GLU A 152 13.06 22.51 1.49
C GLU A 152 12.12 23.37 2.33
N TRP A 153 11.06 22.78 2.88
CA TRP A 153 10.09 23.46 3.73
C TRP A 153 10.74 24.08 4.98
N LEU A 154 11.62 23.37 5.69
CA LEU A 154 12.23 23.86 6.94
C LEU A 154 13.36 24.87 6.72
N LEU A 155 14.18 24.69 5.68
CA LEU A 155 15.42 25.43 5.53
C LEU A 155 15.35 26.49 4.43
N ARG A 156 14.50 26.30 3.41
CA ARG A 156 14.45 27.11 2.19
C ARG A 156 13.03 27.14 1.60
N PRO A 157 12.01 27.56 2.38
CA PRO A 157 10.65 27.58 1.86
C PRO A 157 10.56 28.53 0.65
N ARG A 158 9.71 28.16 -0.31
CA ARG A 158 9.26 29.02 -1.42
C ARG A 158 8.93 30.42 -0.89
N GLU A 159 9.31 31.46 -1.63
CA GLU A 159 9.04 32.84 -1.25
C GLU A 159 7.53 33.04 -1.01
N GLY A 160 7.16 33.65 0.12
CA GLY A 160 5.76 33.85 0.52
C GLY A 160 5.03 32.62 1.09
N SER A 161 5.67 31.44 1.16
CA SER A 161 5.06 30.25 1.76
C SER A 161 5.02 30.34 3.29
N ASN A 162 3.82 30.22 3.86
CA ASN A 162 3.56 30.10 5.30
C ASN A 162 2.99 28.72 5.69
N ARG A 163 3.18 27.70 4.85
CA ARG A 163 2.62 26.36 5.01
C ARG A 163 3.04 25.75 6.37
N SER A 164 2.07 25.25 7.13
CA SER A 164 2.29 24.78 8.51
C SER A 164 2.82 23.35 8.63
N SER A 165 2.93 22.61 7.53
CA SER A 165 3.50 21.26 7.50
C SER A 165 4.16 20.95 6.15
N ALA A 166 5.05 19.95 6.14
CA ALA A 166 5.68 19.47 4.91
C ALA A 166 4.68 18.92 3.87
N PHE A 167 3.54 18.37 4.32
CA PHE A 167 2.46 17.93 3.42
C PHE A 167 1.83 19.11 2.69
N LYS A 168 1.40 20.13 3.45
CA LYS A 168 0.80 21.37 2.91
C LYS A 168 1.74 22.07 1.94
N TYR A 169 3.04 22.05 2.26
CA TYR A 169 4.08 22.51 1.37
C TYR A 169 4.15 21.65 0.08
N ALA A 170 4.34 20.34 0.19
CA ALA A 170 4.54 19.44 -0.95
C ALA A 170 3.38 19.41 -1.96
N TYR A 171 2.14 19.56 -1.46
CA TYR A 171 0.91 19.54 -2.26
C TYR A 171 0.34 20.93 -2.55
N ASP A 172 1.02 21.98 -2.08
CA ASP A 172 0.62 23.37 -2.24
C ASP A 172 -0.84 23.64 -1.87
N THR A 173 -1.21 23.20 -0.67
CA THR A 173 -2.58 23.28 -0.13
C THR A 173 -2.59 23.81 1.29
N ASP A 174 -3.69 24.44 1.69
CA ASP A 174 -3.93 24.84 3.08
C ASP A 174 -4.70 23.79 3.90
N GLU A 175 -5.23 22.77 3.22
CA GLU A 175 -5.97 21.67 3.84
C GLU A 175 -5.07 20.67 4.56
N ASP A 176 -5.61 20.05 5.60
CA ASP A 176 -4.97 18.88 6.20
C ASP A 176 -5.12 17.65 5.29
N MET A 177 -4.24 16.66 5.46
CA MET A 177 -4.14 15.51 4.55
C MET A 177 -5.46 14.79 4.29
N TYR A 178 -6.27 14.55 5.33
CA TYR A 178 -7.56 13.86 5.18
C TYR A 178 -8.59 14.71 4.44
N GLN A 179 -8.64 16.02 4.68
CA GLN A 179 -9.50 16.94 3.94
C GLN A 179 -9.11 16.98 2.46
N TRP A 180 -7.81 17.00 2.18
CA TRP A 180 -7.29 16.92 0.81
C TRP A 180 -7.66 15.59 0.14
N LEU A 181 -7.57 14.47 0.85
CA LEU A 181 -7.97 13.16 0.31
C LEU A 181 -9.47 13.05 0.04
N GLU A 182 -10.31 13.76 0.81
CA GLU A 182 -11.77 13.79 0.65
C GLU A 182 -12.25 14.56 -0.60
N ARG A 183 -11.35 15.27 -1.28
CA ARG A 183 -11.70 15.96 -2.54
C ARG A 183 -12.15 14.94 -3.61
N PRO A 184 -13.16 15.27 -4.45
CA PRO A 184 -13.66 14.36 -5.48
C PRO A 184 -12.57 13.82 -6.43
N GLU A 185 -11.59 14.66 -6.80
CA GLU A 185 -10.45 14.28 -7.63
C GLU A 185 -9.52 13.24 -6.98
N ASN A 186 -9.55 13.12 -5.65
CA ASN A 186 -8.74 12.20 -4.87
C ASN A 186 -9.52 10.97 -4.38
N SER A 187 -10.79 10.81 -4.79
CA SER A 187 -11.67 9.70 -4.37
C SER A 187 -11.05 8.30 -4.53
N LEU A 188 -10.36 8.04 -5.65
CA LEU A 188 -9.64 6.77 -5.86
C LEU A 188 -8.48 6.57 -4.87
N ARG A 189 -7.79 7.65 -4.51
CA ARG A 189 -6.68 7.64 -3.55
C ARG A 189 -7.18 7.47 -2.13
N LEU A 190 -8.31 8.08 -1.79
CA LEU A 190 -9.01 7.85 -0.53
C LEU A 190 -9.47 6.38 -0.39
N LEU A 191 -10.07 5.81 -1.44
CA LEU A 191 -10.43 4.39 -1.48
C LEU A 191 -9.21 3.49 -1.28
N GLN A 192 -8.10 3.82 -1.94
CA GLN A 192 -6.84 3.10 -1.81
C GLN A 192 -6.28 3.17 -0.38
N VAL A 193 -6.33 4.34 0.27
CA VAL A 193 -5.98 4.51 1.69
C VAL A 193 -6.84 3.62 2.59
N GLY A 194 -8.16 3.62 2.43
CA GLY A 194 -9.06 2.77 3.22
C GLY A 194 -8.79 1.26 3.05
N ARG A 195 -8.57 0.82 1.80
CA ARG A 195 -8.21 -0.58 1.49
C ARG A 195 -6.81 -0.94 2.03
N GLY A 196 -5.86 -0.01 1.96
CA GLY A 196 -4.52 -0.16 2.53
C GLY A 196 -4.53 -0.31 4.05
N MET A 197 -5.33 0.50 4.76
CA MET A 197 -5.51 0.40 6.22
C MET A 197 -6.14 -0.93 6.64
N THR A 198 -7.13 -1.42 5.87
CA THR A 198 -7.72 -2.75 6.09
C THR A 198 -6.67 -3.85 5.97
N ALA A 199 -5.80 -3.77 4.97
CA ALA A 199 -4.77 -4.76 4.72
C ALA A 199 -3.58 -4.65 5.70
N GLY A 200 -3.25 -3.45 6.20
CA GLY A 200 -2.27 -3.24 7.28
C GLY A 200 -2.64 -4.02 8.55
N SER A 201 -3.94 -4.13 8.86
CA SER A 201 -4.42 -4.96 9.97
C SER A 201 -4.00 -6.45 9.82
N ILE A 202 -3.92 -6.97 8.59
CA ILE A 202 -3.45 -8.34 8.31
C ILE A 202 -1.96 -8.49 8.64
N VAL A 203 -1.14 -7.47 8.35
CA VAL A 203 0.31 -7.45 8.62
C VAL A 203 0.62 -7.39 10.12
N ASP A 204 -0.21 -6.69 10.90
CA ASP A 204 -0.13 -6.66 12.38
C ASP A 204 -0.61 -7.98 13.02
N GLY A 205 -0.86 -9.01 12.21
CA GLY A 205 -1.28 -10.33 12.66
C GLY A 205 -2.77 -10.40 12.99
N SER A 206 -3.59 -9.46 12.51
CA SER A 206 -5.06 -9.52 12.53
C SER A 206 -5.63 -10.01 11.20
N THR A 207 -5.67 -11.33 11.03
CA THR A 207 -6.28 -11.99 9.88
C THR A 207 -7.80 -11.76 9.85
N ASN A 208 -8.31 -11.28 8.72
CA ASN A 208 -9.75 -11.27 8.37
C ASN A 208 -10.24 -12.67 7.99
N VAL A 209 -11.52 -12.95 8.21
CA VAL A 209 -12.19 -14.23 7.85
C VAL A 209 -12.54 -14.30 6.35
N ALA A 210 -12.53 -13.18 5.62
CA ALA A 210 -12.77 -13.16 4.18
C ALA A 210 -11.57 -13.63 3.33
N ASP A 211 -10.44 -13.95 3.95
CA ASP A 211 -9.23 -14.34 3.23
C ASP A 211 -9.20 -15.84 2.92
N SER A 212 -9.51 -16.19 1.66
CA SER A 212 -9.29 -17.53 1.09
C SER A 212 -7.87 -17.70 0.52
N SER A 213 -7.00 -16.68 0.59
CA SER A 213 -5.69 -16.68 -0.08
C SER A 213 -4.58 -17.45 0.66
N GLY A 214 -4.82 -17.89 1.90
CA GLY A 214 -3.92 -18.82 2.61
C GLY A 214 -2.53 -18.25 2.99
N ILE A 215 -2.32 -16.93 2.87
CA ILE A 215 -1.04 -16.29 3.22
C ILE A 215 -0.96 -16.13 4.75
N ARG A 216 -0.28 -17.06 5.42
CA ARG A 216 0.05 -16.98 6.85
C ARG A 216 1.35 -16.21 7.08
N PHE A 217 1.27 -15.04 7.71
CA PHE A 217 2.44 -14.35 8.27
C PHE A 217 2.89 -15.10 9.53
N TYR A 218 3.87 -16.00 9.40
CA TYR A 218 4.51 -16.62 10.56
C TYR A 218 5.48 -15.61 11.19
N HIS A 219 5.12 -15.07 12.35
CA HIS A 219 6.10 -14.52 13.27
C HIS A 219 6.89 -15.68 13.89
N THR A 220 7.99 -16.10 13.26
CA THR A 220 8.97 -16.97 13.93
C THR A 220 9.92 -16.09 14.75
N PRO A 221 10.02 -16.29 16.07
CA PRO A 221 10.98 -15.52 16.88
C PRO A 221 12.40 -15.93 16.47
N SER A 222 13.13 -15.01 15.84
CA SER A 222 14.57 -15.12 15.67
C SER A 222 15.25 -14.78 17.00
N ARG A 223 16.23 -15.59 17.43
CA ARG A 223 17.03 -15.39 18.65
C ARG A 223 17.83 -14.07 18.69
N SER A 224 17.81 -13.23 17.63
CA SER A 224 18.71 -12.08 17.51
C SER A 224 18.05 -10.69 17.43
N THR A 225 16.74 -10.53 17.66
CA THR A 225 16.07 -9.23 17.46
C THR A 225 15.49 -8.67 18.76
N ARG A 226 16.11 -7.61 19.29
CA ARG A 226 15.53 -6.69 20.29
C ARG A 226 14.68 -5.64 19.58
N LEU A 227 13.59 -6.06 18.93
CA LEU A 227 12.43 -5.19 18.80
C LEU A 227 11.55 -5.46 20.02
N PRO A 228 10.94 -4.45 20.68
CA PRO A 228 10.06 -4.72 21.81
C PRO A 228 8.96 -5.66 21.32
N PHE A 229 8.85 -6.82 21.97
CA PHE A 229 7.73 -7.72 21.78
C PHE A 229 6.46 -6.92 22.10
N VAL A 230 5.69 -6.57 21.09
CA VAL A 230 4.34 -6.04 21.26
C VAL A 230 3.44 -7.26 21.45
N PRO A 231 2.92 -7.52 22.65
CA PRO A 231 2.01 -8.64 22.84
C PRO A 231 0.81 -8.46 21.90
N PRO A 232 0.29 -9.55 21.29
CA PRO A 232 -0.93 -9.46 20.49
C PRO A 232 -2.02 -8.80 21.33
N LEU A 233 -2.87 -7.95 20.74
CA LEU A 233 -3.81 -7.08 21.48
C LEU A 233 -4.70 -7.83 22.49
N ARG A 234 -4.99 -9.11 22.23
CA ARG A 234 -5.68 -10.03 23.17
C ARG A 234 -4.96 -10.22 24.51
N ALA A 235 -3.64 -10.10 24.53
CA ALA A 235 -2.78 -10.23 25.70
C ALA A 235 -2.30 -8.86 26.24
N ALA A 236 -2.63 -7.76 25.56
CA ALA A 236 -2.22 -6.41 25.97
C ALA A 236 -3.09 -5.83 27.08
N PHE A 237 -4.28 -6.39 27.32
CA PHE A 237 -5.23 -5.95 28.33
C PHE A 237 -5.94 -7.17 28.97
N PRO A 238 -6.25 -7.16 30.27
CA PRO A 238 -6.98 -8.26 30.92
C PRO A 238 -8.49 -8.22 30.57
N TRP A 239 -8.84 -8.55 29.34
CA TRP A 239 -10.22 -8.50 28.83
C TRP A 239 -11.21 -9.31 29.68
N ASP A 240 -10.77 -10.43 30.25
CA ASP A 240 -11.60 -11.29 31.10
C ASP A 240 -11.91 -10.69 32.49
N SER A 241 -11.17 -9.68 32.93
CA SER A 241 -11.48 -9.00 34.20
C SER A 241 -12.64 -8.02 34.08
N LEU A 242 -13.07 -7.68 32.87
CA LEU A 242 -14.20 -6.80 32.66
C LEU A 242 -15.51 -7.51 33.05
N PRO A 243 -16.43 -6.83 33.77
CA PRO A 243 -17.74 -7.40 34.09
C PRO A 243 -18.48 -7.90 32.85
N LYS A 244 -19.28 -8.95 33.03
CA LYS A 244 -20.20 -9.43 32.00
C LYS A 244 -21.07 -8.27 31.47
N ASP A 245 -21.27 -8.25 30.16
CA ASP A 245 -22.03 -7.25 29.41
C ASP A 245 -21.40 -5.84 29.36
N SER A 246 -20.13 -5.70 29.79
CA SER A 246 -19.36 -4.46 29.59
C SER A 246 -19.26 -4.11 28.10
N VAL A 247 -19.37 -2.82 27.76
CA VAL A 247 -19.32 -2.33 26.39
C VAL A 247 -17.92 -1.80 26.08
N VAL A 248 -17.30 -2.34 25.04
CA VAL A 248 -16.06 -1.84 24.44
C VAL A 248 -16.42 -1.03 23.20
N VAL A 249 -16.00 0.23 23.16
CA VAL A 249 -16.21 1.12 22.02
C VAL A 249 -14.89 1.28 21.28
N ASP A 250 -14.86 0.83 20.03
CA ASP A 250 -13.70 0.93 19.13
C ASP A 250 -13.83 2.18 18.26
N VAL A 251 -13.14 3.26 18.65
CA VAL A 251 -13.22 4.57 17.99
C VAL A 251 -12.17 4.67 16.90
N GLY A 252 -12.61 4.81 15.64
CA GLY A 252 -11.74 4.69 14.46
C GLY A 252 -11.43 3.23 14.12
N GLY A 253 -12.34 2.31 14.46
CA GLY A 253 -12.13 0.86 14.30
C GLY A 253 -12.20 0.36 12.85
N GLY A 254 -12.43 1.24 11.88
CA GLY A 254 -12.59 0.90 10.48
C GLY A 254 -13.75 -0.08 10.27
N ILE A 255 -13.50 -1.15 9.52
CA ILE A 255 -14.47 -2.24 9.32
C ILE A 255 -14.55 -3.22 10.51
N GLY A 256 -13.87 -2.94 11.62
CA GLY A 256 -13.93 -3.75 12.85
C GLY A 256 -13.07 -5.02 12.85
N SER A 257 -12.05 -5.12 11.99
CA SER A 257 -11.19 -6.33 11.87
C SER A 257 -10.50 -6.69 13.19
N VAL A 258 -10.03 -5.68 13.92
CA VAL A 258 -9.40 -5.84 15.24
C VAL A 258 -10.45 -6.19 16.30
N THR A 259 -11.57 -5.45 16.33
CA THR A 259 -12.68 -5.63 17.27
C THR A 259 -13.22 -7.06 17.22
N PHE A 260 -13.46 -7.59 16.02
CA PHE A 260 -14.01 -8.91 15.81
C PHE A 260 -13.16 -10.01 16.45
N ARG A 261 -11.82 -9.87 16.42
CA ARG A 261 -10.91 -10.86 17.01
C ARG A 261 -10.95 -10.84 18.53
N ILE A 262 -11.17 -9.69 19.15
CA ILE A 262 -11.33 -9.60 20.61
C ILE A 262 -12.70 -10.16 20.99
N ALA A 263 -13.75 -9.78 20.26
CA ALA A 263 -15.10 -10.29 20.46
C ALA A 263 -15.21 -11.81 20.37
N ALA A 264 -14.51 -12.43 19.40
CA ALA A 264 -14.48 -13.88 19.25
C ALA A 264 -13.82 -14.62 20.43
N ALA A 265 -12.94 -13.96 21.20
CA ALA A 265 -12.27 -14.55 22.35
C ALA A 265 -12.96 -14.21 23.68
N HIS A 266 -13.74 -13.13 23.74
CA HIS A 266 -14.33 -12.60 24.97
C HIS A 266 -15.83 -12.34 24.77
N SER A 267 -16.60 -13.42 24.63
CA SER A 267 -18.04 -13.38 24.32
C SER A 267 -18.90 -12.81 25.46
N HIS A 268 -18.33 -12.57 26.64
CA HIS A 268 -19.01 -11.89 27.76
C HIS A 268 -19.05 -10.37 27.60
N LEU A 269 -18.37 -9.82 26.60
CA LEU A 269 -18.32 -8.38 26.31
C LEU A 269 -19.20 -8.02 25.12
N ARG A 270 -19.64 -6.75 25.10
CA ARG A 270 -20.37 -6.14 23.99
C ARG A 270 -19.44 -5.19 23.26
N PHE A 271 -19.55 -5.11 21.95
CA PHE A 271 -18.69 -4.26 21.13
C PHE A 271 -19.51 -3.28 20.30
N VAL A 272 -19.03 -2.04 20.19
CA VAL A 272 -19.53 -1.02 19.28
C VAL A 272 -18.35 -0.50 18.48
N VAL A 273 -18.39 -0.69 17.17
CA VAL A 273 -17.40 -0.09 16.25
C VAL A 273 -17.92 1.26 15.82
N GLN A 274 -17.14 2.31 16.04
CA GLN A 274 -17.43 3.67 15.62
C GLN A 274 -16.40 4.10 14.59
N ASP A 275 -16.86 4.53 13.44
CA ASP A 275 -16.02 5.16 12.42
C ASP A 275 -16.85 6.23 11.69
N ARG A 276 -16.24 6.90 10.71
CA ARG A 276 -16.94 7.82 9.81
C ARG A 276 -17.94 7.05 8.95
N GLU A 277 -19.04 7.71 8.58
CA GLU A 277 -20.13 7.10 7.82
C GLU A 277 -19.64 6.40 6.55
N GLN A 278 -18.68 6.99 5.83
CA GLN A 278 -18.13 6.41 4.60
C GLN A 278 -17.38 5.09 4.80
N THR A 279 -16.97 4.77 6.03
CA THR A 279 -16.23 3.55 6.38
C THR A 279 -17.15 2.40 6.81
N ILE A 280 -18.31 2.72 7.40
CA ILE A 280 -19.24 1.75 8.03
C ILE A 280 -20.59 1.59 7.30
N ALA A 281 -20.89 2.43 6.31
CA ALA A 281 -22.13 2.38 5.51
C ALA A 281 -22.09 1.36 4.37
#